data_AF-A0A955X2Q5-F1
#
_entry.id   AF-A0A955X2Q5-F1
#
_cell.length_a   1.000
_cell.length_b   1.000
_cell.length_c   1.000
_cell.angle_alpha   90.00
_cell.angle_beta   90.00
_cell.angle_gamma   90.00
#
_symmetry.space_group_name_H-M   'P 1'
#
loop_
_entity.id
_entity.type
_entity.pdbx_description
1 polymer ?
#
loop_
_entity_poly.entity_id
_entity_poly.type
_entity_poly.pdbx_seq_one_letter_code
_entity_poly.pdbx_strand_id
1 'polypeptide(L)'
;MLTPVLLKYFLKTALVVVLAGFGLVYLILGESSAVAALAAAVVVSLDGAGLIWVVGKLLDPRGATSGKVTVVLVLMAKLLAVGGLLWWMLAVRGLDGLGVIIGIGLGILSLVVGVNRGSTSREGQEAIRETERAIAEEMGDNEDESQ
;
A
#
# COMPACT_ATOMS: atom_id res chain seq x y z
N MET A 1 -17.33 -1.50 -1.61
CA MET A 1 -16.46 -0.30 -1.42
C MET A 1 -15.24 -0.61 -0.53
N LEU A 2 -14.38 -1.56 -0.90
CA LEU A 2 -13.33 -2.09 -0.02
C LEU A 2 -12.04 -1.23 0.03
N THR A 3 -11.60 -0.72 -1.12
CA THR A 3 -10.39 0.09 -1.26
C THR A 3 -10.31 1.31 -0.33
N PRO A 4 -11.34 2.17 -0.19
CA PRO A 4 -11.26 3.32 0.71
C PRO A 4 -11.13 2.90 2.18
N VAL A 5 -11.75 1.79 2.59
CA VAL A 5 -11.63 1.25 3.95
C VAL A 5 -10.20 0.80 4.20
N LEU A 6 -9.64 -0.03 3.32
CA LEU A 6 -8.25 -0.50 3.45
C LEU A 6 -7.26 0.67 3.46
N LEU A 7 -7.44 1.66 2.59
CA LEU A 7 -6.58 2.84 2.53
C LEU A 7 -6.65 3.67 3.82
N LYS A 8 -7.85 3.86 4.39
CA LYS A 8 -8.06 4.55 5.67
C LYS A 8 -7.34 3.87 6.83
N TYR A 9 -7.49 2.55 6.98
CA TYR A 9 -6.82 1.80 8.04
C TYR A 9 -5.30 1.72 7.83
N PHE A 10 -4.86 1.58 6.57
CA PHE A 10 -3.46 1.64 6.21
C PHE A 10 -2.83 2.99 6.58
N LEU A 11 -3.38 4.10 6.11
CA LEU A 11 -2.81 5.44 6.35
C LEU A 11 -2.75 5.78 7.85
N LYS A 12 -3.78 5.41 8.62
CA LYS A 12 -3.75 5.56 10.09
C LYS A 12 -2.63 4.74 10.72
N THR A 13 -2.45 3.49 10.28
CA THR A 13 -1.39 2.61 10.80
C THR A 13 -0.01 3.11 10.40
N ALA A 14 0.16 3.53 9.14
CA ALA A 14 1.38 4.14 8.63
C ALA A 14 1.78 5.36 9.44
N LEU A 15 0.84 6.29 9.70
CA LEU A 15 1.13 7.47 10.51
C LEU A 15 1.68 7.08 11.91
N VAL A 16 1.01 6.16 12.60
CA VAL A 16 1.44 5.75 13.95
C VAL A 16 2.77 5.02 13.93
N VAL A 17 2.94 4.05 13.03
CA VAL A 17 4.16 3.22 12.94
C VAL A 17 5.35 4.06 12.51
N VAL A 18 5.18 4.95 11.53
CA VAL A 18 6.25 5.82 11.02
C VAL A 18 6.69 6.82 12.08
N LEU A 19 5.75 7.47 12.80
CA LEU A 19 6.10 8.41 13.87
C LEU A 19 6.76 7.71 15.06
N ALA A 20 6.21 6.58 15.50
CA ALA A 20 6.80 5.81 16.60
C ALA A 20 8.18 5.25 16.21
N GLY A 21 8.30 4.72 14.98
CA GLY A 21 9.55 4.21 14.44
C GLY A 21 10.61 5.30 14.29
N PHE A 22 10.24 6.48 13.80
CA PHE A 22 11.13 7.65 13.76
C PHE A 22 11.66 7.99 15.16
N GLY A 23 10.78 8.10 16.16
CA GLY A 23 11.18 8.39 17.53
C GLY A 23 12.14 7.35 18.10
N LEU A 24 11.86 6.05 17.88
CA LEU A 24 12.74 4.97 18.34
C LEU A 24 14.10 4.99 17.65
N VAL A 25 14.14 5.17 16.32
CA VAL A 25 15.40 5.25 15.57
C VAL A 25 16.19 6.49 15.99
N TYR A 26 15.54 7.62 16.21
CA TYR A 26 16.18 8.85 16.68
C TYR A 26 16.88 8.64 18.03
N LEU A 27 16.21 7.96 18.97
CA LEU A 27 16.77 7.71 20.30
C LEU A 27 17.92 6.69 20.30
N ILE A 28 17.90 5.69 19.41
CA ILE A 28 18.87 4.58 19.42
C ILE A 28 20.05 4.84 18.47
N LEU A 29 19.77 5.37 17.28
CA LEU A 29 20.70 5.45 16.15
C LEU A 29 21.00 6.89 15.71
N GLY A 30 20.38 7.87 16.38
CA GLY A 30 20.60 9.29 16.14
C GLY A 30 19.83 9.88 14.96
N GLU A 31 20.02 11.18 14.76
CA GLU A 31 19.25 12.01 13.81
C GLU A 31 19.39 11.54 12.36
N SER A 32 20.61 11.27 11.88
CA SER A 32 20.86 10.88 10.49
C SER A 32 20.08 9.62 10.09
N SER A 33 20.17 8.57 10.92
CA SER A 33 19.45 7.31 10.74
C SER A 33 17.94 7.49 10.81
N ALA A 34 17.46 8.38 11.70
CA ALA A 34 16.04 8.64 11.87
C ALA A 34 15.44 9.37 10.67
N VAL A 35 16.11 10.39 10.15
CA VAL A 35 15.69 11.11 8.94
C VAL A 35 15.66 10.17 7.74
N ALA A 36 16.69 9.33 7.59
CA ALA A 36 16.75 8.32 6.53
C ALA A 36 15.59 7.30 6.65
N ALA A 37 15.30 6.82 7.87
CA ALA A 37 14.20 5.91 8.14
C ALA A 37 12.83 6.54 7.85
N LEU A 38 12.61 7.79 8.30
CA LEU A 38 11.37 8.51 8.03
C LEU A 38 11.13 8.67 6.54
N ALA A 39 12.13 9.16 5.81
CA ALA A 39 12.00 9.41 4.39
C ALA A 39 11.75 8.11 3.61
N ALA A 40 12.47 7.03 3.91
CA ALA A 40 12.26 5.74 3.26
C ALA A 40 10.88 5.15 3.61
N ALA A 41 10.46 5.25 4.87
CA ALA A 41 9.15 4.77 5.28
C ALA A 41 8.00 5.54 4.62
N VAL A 42 8.13 6.85 4.43
CA VAL A 42 7.15 7.67 3.70
C VAL A 42 7.05 7.22 2.23
N VAL A 43 8.19 7.04 1.56
CA VAL A 43 8.23 6.59 0.16
C VAL A 43 7.57 5.22 0.00
N VAL A 44 7.93 4.25 0.85
CA VAL A 44 7.33 2.91 0.83
C VAL A 44 5.84 2.96 1.19
N SER A 45 5.43 3.85 2.11
CA SER A 45 4.03 3.98 2.48
C SER A 45 3.19 4.57 1.34
N LEU A 46 3.71 5.55 0.62
CA LEU A 46 3.05 6.11 -0.57
C LEU A 46 2.92 5.08 -1.68
N ASP A 47 3.96 4.26 -1.88
CA ASP A 47 3.89 3.14 -2.81
C ASP A 47 2.81 2.12 -2.40
N GLY A 48 2.80 1.72 -1.13
CA GLY A 48 1.80 0.83 -0.53
C GLY A 48 0.36 1.34 -0.68
N ALA A 49 0.12 2.63 -0.42
CA ALA A 49 -1.18 3.27 -0.68
C ALA A 49 -1.58 3.12 -2.15
N GLY A 50 -0.63 3.38 -3.05
CA GLY A 50 -0.84 3.23 -4.46
C GLY A 50 -1.07 1.77 -4.90
N LEU A 51 -0.46 0.78 -4.25
CA LEU A 51 -0.71 -0.64 -4.50
C LEU A 51 -2.14 -1.01 -4.10
N ILE A 52 -2.59 -0.57 -2.91
CA ILE A 52 -3.98 -0.77 -2.46
C ILE A 52 -4.96 -0.17 -3.48
N TRP A 53 -4.65 1.01 -4.02
CA TRP A 53 -5.49 1.65 -5.04
C TRP A 53 -5.52 0.88 -6.37
N VAL A 54 -4.35 0.47 -6.89
CA VAL A 54 -4.27 -0.32 -8.14
C VAL A 54 -4.98 -1.66 -8.00
N VAL A 55 -4.76 -2.38 -6.90
CA VAL A 55 -5.44 -3.65 -6.61
C VAL A 55 -6.94 -3.42 -6.47
N GLY A 56 -7.36 -2.33 -5.81
CA GLY A 56 -8.75 -1.93 -5.74
C GLY A 56 -9.40 -1.74 -7.11
N LYS A 57 -8.69 -1.13 -8.05
CA LYS A 57 -9.15 -0.94 -9.44
C LYS A 57 -9.18 -2.22 -10.25
N LEU A 58 -8.28 -3.17 -9.97
CA LEU A 58 -8.26 -4.48 -10.62
C LEU A 58 -9.42 -5.38 -10.21
N LEU A 59 -9.88 -5.23 -8.97
CA LEU A 59 -10.99 -6.00 -8.41
C LEU A 59 -12.36 -5.38 -8.72
N ASP A 60 -12.40 -4.25 -9.43
CA ASP A 60 -13.63 -3.55 -9.82
C ASP A 60 -14.19 -4.21 -11.10
N PRO A 61 -15.32 -4.93 -11.04
CA PRO A 61 -15.77 -5.80 -12.12
C PRO A 61 -16.23 -5.05 -13.39
N ARG A 62 -16.50 -3.74 -13.26
CA ARG A 62 -16.82 -2.84 -14.39
C ARG A 62 -15.59 -2.43 -15.22
N GLY A 63 -14.38 -2.88 -14.86
CA GLY A 63 -13.13 -2.57 -15.53
C GLY A 63 -12.86 -3.51 -16.71
N ALA A 64 -12.85 -2.97 -17.94
CA ALA A 64 -12.61 -3.73 -19.17
C ALA A 64 -11.41 -4.71 -19.07
N THR A 65 -11.65 -5.95 -19.47
CA THR A 65 -10.79 -7.15 -19.39
C THR A 65 -9.44 -7.07 -20.13
N SER A 66 -9.12 -5.96 -20.80
CA SER A 66 -7.87 -5.75 -21.56
C SER A 66 -6.66 -5.31 -20.71
N GLY A 67 -6.79 -5.18 -19.39
CA GLY A 67 -5.85 -4.40 -18.56
C GLY A 67 -4.64 -5.12 -17.94
N LYS A 68 -4.48 -6.45 -18.05
CA LYS A 68 -3.43 -7.19 -17.30
C LYS A 68 -2.01 -6.75 -17.64
N VAL A 69 -1.70 -6.57 -18.93
CA VAL A 69 -0.37 -6.09 -19.38
C VAL A 69 -0.12 -4.66 -18.91
N THR A 70 -1.13 -3.79 -19.03
CA THR A 70 -1.07 -2.40 -18.56
C THR A 70 -0.81 -2.33 -17.06
N VAL A 71 -1.43 -3.19 -16.27
CA VAL A 71 -1.24 -3.28 -14.82
C VAL A 71 0.18 -3.73 -14.48
N VAL A 72 0.70 -4.76 -15.15
CA VAL A 72 2.08 -5.21 -14.96
C VAL A 72 3.07 -4.09 -15.29
N LEU A 73 2.84 -3.35 -16.38
CA LEU A 73 3.67 -2.20 -16.75
C LEU A 73 3.59 -1.07 -15.71
N VAL A 74 2.41 -0.78 -15.18
CA VAL A 74 2.23 0.23 -14.12
C VAL A 74 2.95 -0.21 -12.83
N LEU A 75 2.88 -1.48 -12.45
CA LEU A 75 3.58 -2.02 -11.29
C LEU A 75 5.10 -1.98 -11.47
N MET A 76 5.60 -2.34 -12.66
CA MET A 76 7.03 -2.23 -12.98
C MET A 76 7.51 -0.79 -12.94
N ALA A 77 6.77 0.14 -13.54
CA ALA A 77 7.11 1.57 -13.52
C ALA A 77 7.16 2.12 -12.08
N LYS A 78 6.24 1.69 -11.22
CA LYS A 78 6.26 2.05 -9.80
C LYS A 78 7.47 1.50 -9.07
N LEU A 79 7.77 0.21 -9.23
CA LEU A 79 8.94 -0.41 -8.60
C LEU A 79 10.23 0.30 -9.01
N LEU A 80 10.36 0.64 -10.30
CA LEU A 80 11.50 1.42 -10.79
C LEU A 80 11.53 2.84 -10.21
N ALA A 81 10.37 3.51 -10.11
CA ALA A 81 10.29 4.83 -9.50
C ALA A 81 10.68 4.81 -8.02
N VAL A 82 10.16 3.86 -7.24
CA VAL A 82 10.47 3.70 -5.81
C VAL A 82 11.92 3.31 -5.61
N GLY A 83 12.40 2.30 -6.34
CA GLY A 83 13.79 1.87 -6.29
C GLY A 83 14.76 2.97 -6.69
N GLY A 84 14.43 3.75 -7.73
CA GLY A 84 15.19 4.92 -8.16
C GLY A 84 15.20 6.03 -7.11
N LEU A 85 14.08 6.27 -6.42
CA LEU A 85 13.99 7.26 -5.36
C LEU A 85 14.82 6.85 -4.13
N LEU A 86 14.74 5.58 -3.73
CA LEU A 86 15.55 5.01 -2.64
C LEU A 86 17.04 5.02 -2.99
N TRP A 87 17.39 4.72 -4.24
CA TRP A 87 18.77 4.84 -4.73
C TRP A 87 19.25 6.30 -4.68
N TRP A 88 18.45 7.25 -5.18
CA TRP A 88 18.77 8.67 -5.13
C TRP A 88 18.97 9.17 -3.69
N MET A 89 18.15 8.69 -2.76
CA MET A 89 18.28 8.97 -1.33
C MET A 89 19.61 8.49 -0.75
N LEU A 90 20.06 7.29 -1.10
CA LEU A 90 21.32 6.71 -0.65
C LEU A 90 22.53 7.36 -1.35
N ALA A 91 22.53 7.34 -2.68
CA ALA A 91 23.70 7.68 -3.49
C ALA A 91 23.91 9.18 -3.68
N VAL A 92 22.83 9.98 -3.73
CA VAL A 92 22.91 11.43 -4.02
C VAL A 92 22.72 12.27 -2.76
N ARG A 93 21.74 11.92 -1.91
CA ARG A 93 21.50 12.64 -0.65
C ARG A 93 22.38 12.16 0.51
N GLY A 94 23.12 11.07 0.34
CA GLY A 94 24.01 10.53 1.37
C GLY A 94 23.26 10.12 2.63
N LEU A 95 21.99 9.71 2.51
CA LEU A 95 21.22 9.25 3.66
C LEU A 95 21.80 7.94 4.21
N ASP A 96 21.72 7.79 5.53
CA ASP A 96 22.24 6.62 6.20
C ASP A 96 21.54 5.32 5.74
N GLY A 97 22.35 4.34 5.32
CA GLY A 97 21.86 3.09 4.74
C GLY A 97 21.07 2.24 5.73
N LEU A 98 21.49 2.21 7.00
CA LEU A 98 20.78 1.48 8.04
C LEU A 98 19.40 2.11 8.29
N GLY A 99 19.34 3.43 8.38
CA GLY A 99 18.10 4.19 8.45
C GLY A 99 17.15 3.86 7.30
N VAL A 100 17.63 3.88 6.04
CA VAL A 100 16.81 3.53 4.87
C VAL A 100 16.23 2.11 4.98
N ILE A 101 17.02 1.10 5.36
CA ILE A 101 16.55 -0.28 5.53
C ILE A 101 15.46 -0.36 6.60
N ILE A 102 15.67 0.29 7.74
CA ILE A 102 14.68 0.34 8.82
C ILE A 102 13.40 1.02 8.32
N GLY A 103 13.53 2.12 7.59
CA GLY A 103 12.39 2.83 7.02
C GLY A 103 11.55 1.98 6.06
N ILE A 104 12.20 1.22 5.18
CA ILE A 104 11.52 0.24 4.31
C ILE A 104 10.76 -0.78 5.17
N GLY A 105 11.40 -1.32 6.22
CA GLY A 105 10.77 -2.24 7.16
C GLY A 105 9.54 -1.65 7.85
N LEU A 106 9.61 -0.40 8.32
CA LEU A 106 8.49 0.32 8.94
C LEU A 106 7.34 0.53 7.94
N GLY A 107 7.65 0.88 6.69
CA GLY A 107 6.67 1.02 5.62
C GLY A 107 5.92 -0.29 5.35
N ILE A 108 6.66 -1.40 5.18
CA ILE A 108 6.08 -2.73 4.96
C ILE A 108 5.25 -3.17 6.16
N LEU A 109 5.77 -3.01 7.39
CA LEU A 109 5.05 -3.36 8.61
C LEU A 109 3.72 -2.61 8.71
N SER A 110 3.72 -1.32 8.39
CA SER A 110 2.50 -0.52 8.41
C SER A 110 1.47 -0.97 7.38
N LEU A 111 1.92 -1.45 6.20
CA LEU A 111 1.07 -2.03 5.18
C LEU A 111 0.41 -3.31 5.67
N VAL A 112 1.20 -4.27 6.17
CA VAL A 112 0.69 -5.56 6.65
C VAL A 112 -0.29 -5.37 7.80
N VAL A 113 0.09 -4.59 8.81
CA VAL A 113 -0.76 -4.35 9.99
C VAL A 113 -2.00 -3.55 9.61
N GLY A 114 -1.85 -2.52 8.78
CA GLY A 114 -2.93 -1.64 8.37
C GLY A 114 -3.98 -2.33 7.50
N VAL A 115 -3.55 -3.11 6.52
CA VAL A 115 -4.45 -3.91 5.67
C VAL A 115 -5.16 -4.98 6.50
N ASN A 116 -4.45 -5.71 7.37
CA ASN A 116 -5.05 -6.74 8.21
C ASN A 116 -6.07 -6.16 9.20
N ARG A 117 -5.78 -5.01 9.81
CA ARG A 117 -6.77 -4.28 10.63
C ARG A 117 -7.96 -3.80 9.81
N GLY A 118 -7.73 -3.34 8.58
CA GLY A 118 -8.78 -2.95 7.66
C GLY A 118 -9.72 -4.12 7.35
N SER A 119 -9.18 -5.27 6.95
CA SER A 119 -9.96 -6.46 6.56
C SER A 119 -10.70 -7.11 7.73
N THR A 120 -10.15 -7.05 8.94
CA THR A 120 -10.79 -7.63 10.15
C THR A 120 -11.79 -6.70 10.83
N SER A 121 -11.81 -5.40 10.46
CA SER A 121 -12.76 -4.44 11.00
C SER A 121 -14.20 -4.73 10.55
N ARG A 122 -15.20 -4.29 11.34
CA ARG A 122 -16.62 -4.39 10.96
C ARG A 122 -16.89 -3.71 9.61
N GLU A 123 -16.37 -2.50 9.42
CA GLU A 123 -16.46 -1.72 8.18
C GLU A 123 -15.83 -2.49 6.99
N GLY A 124 -14.70 -3.16 7.22
CA GLY A 124 -14.04 -3.99 6.20
C GLY A 124 -14.84 -5.25 5.85
N GLN A 125 -15.39 -5.95 6.84
CA GLN A 125 -16.22 -7.13 6.61
C GLN A 125 -17.53 -6.78 5.90
N GLU A 126 -18.15 -5.65 6.23
CA GLU A 126 -19.31 -5.12 5.53
C GLU A 126 -18.97 -4.79 4.07
N ALA A 127 -17.87 -4.08 3.83
CA ALA A 127 -17.42 -3.74 2.48
C ALA A 127 -17.04 -4.97 1.63
N ILE A 128 -16.49 -6.03 2.24
CA ILE A 128 -16.22 -7.31 1.56
C ILE A 128 -17.55 -7.97 1.18
N ARG A 129 -18.51 -8.09 2.10
CA ARG A 129 -19.82 -8.69 1.82
C ARG A 129 -20.59 -7.96 0.73
N GLU A 130 -20.55 -6.62 0.72
CA GLU A 130 -21.14 -5.82 -0.37
C GLU A 130 -20.48 -6.12 -1.71
N THR A 131 -19.15 -6.28 -1.72
CA THR A 131 -18.40 -6.58 -2.93
C THR A 131 -18.69 -8.00 -3.42
N GLU A 132 -18.79 -8.97 -2.51
CA GLU A 132 -19.19 -10.36 -2.83
C GLU A 132 -20.61 -10.43 -3.40
N ARG A 133 -21.56 -9.68 -2.83
CA ARG A 133 -22.94 -9.59 -3.35
C ARG A 133 -22.98 -8.99 -4.75
N ALA A 134 -22.28 -7.87 -4.98
CA ALA A 134 -22.23 -7.24 -6.29
C ALA A 134 -21.63 -8.17 -7.35
N ILE A 135 -20.57 -8.91 -7.01
CA ILE A 135 -19.95 -9.90 -7.90
C ILE A 135 -20.90 -11.08 -8.17
N ALA A 136 -21.66 -11.54 -7.16
CA ALA A 136 -22.62 -12.62 -7.32
C ALA A 136 -23.83 -12.23 -8.18
N GLU A 137 -24.36 -11.01 -8.02
CA GLU A 137 -25.43 -10.46 -8.87
C GLU A 137 -24.98 -10.37 -10.33
N GLU A 138 -23.76 -9.90 -10.58
CA GLU A 138 -23.22 -9.79 -11.95
C GLU A 138 -22.92 -11.14 -12.60
N MET A 139 -22.55 -12.17 -11.83
CA MET A 139 -22.42 -13.53 -12.37
C MET A 139 -23.78 -14.19 -12.66
N GLY A 140 -24.81 -13.92 -11.85
CA GLY A 140 -26.16 -14.44 -12.10
C GLY A 140 -26.83 -13.81 -13.33
N ASP A 141 -26.68 -12.50 -13.54
CA ASP A 141 -27.27 -11.79 -14.69
C ASP A 141 -26.65 -12.24 -16.03
N ASN A 142 -25.35 -12.55 -16.05
CA ASN A 142 -24.66 -13.08 -17.23
C ASN A 142 -25.07 -14.52 -17.59
N GLU A 143 -25.55 -15.32 -16.63
CA GLU A 143 -26.08 -16.66 -16.92
C GLU A 143 -27.48 -16.59 -17.54
N ASP A 144 -28.32 -15.64 -17.10
CA ASP A 144 -29.68 -15.44 -17.61
C ASP A 144 -29.72 -14.77 -19.01
N GLU A 145 -28.75 -13.92 -19.37
CA GLU A 145 -28.63 -13.35 -20.73
C GLU A 145 -28.04 -14.31 -21.78
N SER A 146 -27.54 -15.48 -21.36
CA SER A 146 -26.88 -16.46 -22.24
C SER A 146 -27.78 -17.59 -22.75
N GLN A 147 -29.08 -17.58 -22.40
CA GLN A 147 -30.12 -18.52 -22.85
C GLN A 147 -31.06 -17.91 -23.89
#